data_AF-A0A7X8Z125-F1
#
_entry.id   AF-A0A7X8Z125-F1
#
_cell.length_a   1.000
_cell.length_b   1.000
_cell.length_c   1.000
_cell.angle_alpha   90.00
_cell.angle_beta   90.00
_cell.angle_gamma   90.00
#
_symmetry.space_group_name_H-M   'P 1'
#
loop_
_entity.id
_entity.type
_entity.pdbx_description
1 polymer ?
#
loop_
_entity_poly.entity_id
_entity_poly.type
_entity_poly.pdbx_seq_one_letter_code
_entity_poly.pdbx_strand_id
1 'polypeptide(L)'
;MLWVQQIPVGVNRPATRLHVDAKQQAAKVRLRRQRRWILLSLAQFVILVLVVTLLLAWQRDQRTLGTTLDRLHKPMATLQESVDRWQILPAILPGEARFLAYANDAERYYAMIASEPVIIAFTSPIDMLLKQDGRGVLLFHRDEQGQGRITSQWMSTAEFYKKWTDQERAIRESEKERLARPLELP
;
A
#
# COMPACT_ATOMS: atom_id res chain seq x y z
N MET A 1 8.61 104.95 32.22
CA MET A 1 8.01 103.63 32.55
C MET A 1 7.88 102.85 31.25
N LEU A 2 8.88 102.03 30.93
CA LEU A 2 8.96 101.22 29.71
C LEU A 2 8.61 99.79 30.09
N TRP A 3 7.48 99.29 29.58
CA TRP A 3 7.09 97.89 29.71
C TRP A 3 7.91 97.06 28.71
N VAL A 4 8.87 96.29 29.23
CA VAL A 4 9.61 95.29 28.45
C VAL A 4 8.74 94.05 28.37
N GLN A 5 8.14 93.83 27.20
CA GLN A 5 7.30 92.68 26.89
C GLN A 5 8.22 91.47 26.63
N GLN A 6 8.26 90.52 27.57
CA GLN A 6 9.00 89.26 27.41
C GLN A 6 8.25 88.35 26.43
N ILE A 7 8.86 88.11 25.27
CA ILE A 7 8.39 87.12 24.29
C ILE A 7 8.79 85.73 24.81
N PRO A 8 7.87 84.77 24.98
CA PRO A 8 8.24 83.41 25.35
C PRO A 8 8.99 82.75 24.19
N VAL A 9 10.24 82.36 24.46
CA VAL A 9 11.08 81.59 23.55
C VAL A 9 10.38 80.26 23.27
N GLY A 10 9.86 80.12 22.05
CA GLY A 10 9.27 78.89 21.56
C GLY A 10 10.29 77.76 21.60
N VAL A 11 10.07 76.79 22.49
CA VAL A 11 10.83 75.54 22.53
C VAL A 11 10.53 74.77 21.24
N ASN A 12 11.42 74.90 20.25
CA ASN A 12 11.43 74.07 19.06
C ASN A 12 11.58 72.60 19.48
N ARG A 13 10.46 71.89 19.62
CA ARG A 13 10.46 70.44 19.81
C ARG A 13 10.97 69.78 18.51
N PRO A 14 11.93 68.84 18.57
CA PRO A 14 12.56 68.30 17.38
C PRO A 14 11.61 67.37 16.62
N ALA A 15 11.03 67.87 15.51
CA ALA A 15 10.26 67.09 14.54
C ALA A 15 11.07 65.94 13.89
N THR A 16 12.39 65.92 14.08
CA THR A 16 13.33 64.92 13.54
C THR A 16 13.23 63.54 14.19
N ARG A 17 12.80 63.42 15.47
CA ARG A 17 12.70 62.10 16.12
C ARG A 17 11.53 61.26 15.60
N LEU A 18 10.40 61.88 15.27
CA LEU A 18 9.20 61.19 14.77
C LEU A 18 9.41 60.54 13.38
N HIS A 19 10.22 61.16 12.51
CA HIS A 19 10.49 60.62 11.18
C HIS A 19 11.45 59.43 11.16
N VAL A 20 12.37 59.34 12.12
CA VAL A 20 13.28 58.19 12.26
C VAL A 20 12.52 56.96 12.75
N ASP A 21 11.61 57.14 13.72
CA ASP A 21 10.76 56.06 14.23
C ASP A 21 9.80 55.53 13.16
N ALA A 22 9.20 56.39 12.33
CA ALA A 22 8.32 55.97 11.24
C ALA A 22 9.06 55.14 10.17
N LYS A 23 10.29 55.52 9.80
CA LYS A 23 11.12 54.74 8.85
C LYS A 23 11.54 53.40 9.44
N GLN A 24 11.90 53.36 10.73
CA GLN A 24 12.25 52.11 11.41
C GLN A 24 11.04 51.18 11.58
N GLN A 25 9.85 51.72 11.85
CA GLN A 25 8.61 50.93 11.92
C GLN A 25 8.21 50.39 10.54
N ALA A 26 8.30 51.19 9.48
CA ALA A 26 8.04 50.74 8.11
C ALA A 26 9.03 49.64 7.66
N ALA A 27 10.31 49.75 8.03
CA ALA A 27 11.31 48.72 7.77
C ALA A 27 11.01 47.41 8.53
N LYS A 28 10.61 47.49 9.81
CA LYS A 28 10.19 46.33 10.61
C LYS A 28 8.96 45.64 10.02
N VAL A 29 7.97 46.39 9.53
CA VAL A 29 6.77 45.83 8.87
C VAL A 29 7.12 45.15 7.55
N ARG A 30 7.98 45.78 6.72
CA ARG A 30 8.47 45.18 5.46
C ARG A 30 9.24 43.88 5.71
N LEU A 31 10.14 43.87 6.70
CA LEU A 31 10.88 42.66 7.08
C LEU A 31 9.96 41.54 7.58
N ARG A 32 8.94 41.87 8.40
CA ARG A 32 7.93 40.87 8.83
C ARG A 32 7.15 40.31 7.65
N ARG A 33 6.76 41.15 6.69
CA ARG A 33 6.05 40.72 5.48
C ARG A 33 6.95 39.83 4.61
N GLN A 34 8.19 40.23 4.37
CA GLN A 34 9.16 39.44 3.61
C GLN A 34 9.43 38.07 4.27
N ARG A 35 9.62 38.03 5.59
CA ARG A 35 9.77 36.77 6.34
C ARG A 35 8.54 35.88 6.21
N ARG A 36 7.33 36.43 6.32
CA ARG A 36 6.09 35.67 6.10
C ARG A 36 6.02 35.10 4.68
N TRP A 37 6.37 35.88 3.66
CA TRP A 37 6.41 35.40 2.27
C TRP A 37 7.40 34.26 2.07
N ILE A 38 8.61 34.37 2.63
CA ILE A 38 9.62 33.30 2.57
C ILE A 38 9.10 32.03 3.25
N LEU A 39 8.52 32.16 4.46
CA LEU A 39 7.97 31.03 5.19
C LEU A 39 6.81 30.35 4.45
N LEU A 40 5.91 31.14 3.85
CA LEU A 40 4.79 30.62 3.06
C LEU A 40 5.29 29.89 1.80
N SER A 41 6.28 30.46 1.11
CA SER A 41 6.85 29.85 -0.10
C SER A 41 7.60 28.55 0.24
N LEU A 42 8.34 28.55 1.34
CA LEU A 42 9.03 27.35 1.84
C LEU A 42 8.02 26.26 2.23
N ALA A 43 6.96 26.62 2.96
CA ALA A 43 5.91 25.68 3.33
C ALA A 43 5.23 25.08 2.09
N GLN A 44 4.90 25.90 1.09
CA GLN A 44 4.32 25.44 -0.17
C GLN A 44 5.28 24.50 -0.92
N PHE A 45 6.57 24.80 -0.94
CA PHE A 45 7.58 23.92 -1.54
C PHE A 45 7.67 22.57 -0.82
N VAL A 46 7.71 22.57 0.52
CA VAL A 46 7.75 21.33 1.32
C VAL A 46 6.49 20.49 1.08
N ILE A 47 5.31 21.11 1.06
CA ILE A 47 4.05 20.42 0.78
C ILE A 47 4.08 19.83 -0.63
N LEU A 48 4.54 20.58 -1.64
CA LEU A 48 4.65 20.10 -3.01
C LEU A 48 5.57 18.88 -3.11
N VAL A 49 6.74 18.94 -2.49
CA VAL A 49 7.69 17.81 -2.46
C VAL A 49 7.03 16.60 -1.81
N LEU A 50 6.34 16.78 -0.68
CA LEU A 50 5.65 15.69 0.02
C LEU A 50 4.52 15.08 -0.82
N VAL A 51 3.73 15.88 -1.53
CA VAL A 51 2.69 15.37 -2.44
C VAL A 51 3.31 14.59 -3.59
N VAL A 52 4.39 15.09 -4.19
CA VAL A 52 5.07 14.41 -5.29
C VAL A 52 5.67 13.08 -4.82
N THR A 53 6.32 13.03 -3.66
CA THR A 53 6.88 11.77 -3.14
C THR A 53 5.80 10.74 -2.81
N LEU A 54 4.68 11.16 -2.20
CA LEU A 54 3.53 10.26 -1.97
C LEU A 54 2.94 9.74 -3.27
N LEU A 55 2.78 10.58 -4.29
CA LEU A 55 2.26 10.16 -5.60
C LEU A 55 3.20 9.15 -6.28
N LEU A 56 4.52 9.39 -6.23
CA LEU A 56 5.51 8.47 -6.80
C LEU A 56 5.51 7.13 -6.05
N ALA A 57 5.43 7.15 -4.72
CA ALA A 57 5.35 5.93 -3.92
C ALA A 57 4.06 5.15 -4.21
N TRP A 58 2.92 5.84 -4.33
CA TRP A 58 1.65 5.23 -4.73
C TRP A 58 1.72 4.60 -6.13
N GLN A 59 2.27 5.32 -7.10
CA GLN A 59 2.39 4.82 -8.47
C GLN A 59 3.33 3.62 -8.56
N ARG A 60 4.43 3.62 -7.78
CA ARG A 60 5.32 2.46 -7.64
C ARG A 60 4.53 1.26 -7.13
N ASP A 61 3.82 1.40 -6.02
CA ASP A 61 3.06 0.29 -5.42
C ASP A 61 2.02 -0.27 -6.41
N GLN A 62 1.29 0.58 -7.13
CA GLN A 62 0.32 0.12 -8.14
C GLN A 62 0.99 -0.63 -9.29
N ARG A 63 2.15 -0.18 -9.77
CA ARG A 63 2.92 -0.89 -10.80
C ARG A 63 3.47 -2.21 -10.29
N THR A 64 3.97 -2.25 -9.06
CA THR A 64 4.47 -3.49 -8.44
C THR A 64 3.34 -4.52 -8.33
N LEU A 65 2.14 -4.12 -7.91
CA LEU A 65 0.96 -4.98 -7.87
C LEU A 65 0.59 -5.50 -9.24
N GLY A 66 0.41 -4.60 -10.22
CA GLY A 66 0.04 -4.96 -11.58
C GLY A 66 1.04 -5.93 -12.19
N THR A 67 2.34 -5.60 -12.16
CA THR A 67 3.40 -6.45 -12.71
C THR A 67 3.49 -7.81 -12.00
N THR A 68 3.22 -7.88 -10.70
CA THR A 68 3.21 -9.16 -9.97
C THR A 68 2.03 -10.02 -10.41
N LEU A 69 0.82 -9.45 -10.48
CA LEU A 69 -0.37 -10.19 -10.91
C LEU A 69 -0.31 -10.57 -12.39
N ASP A 70 0.21 -9.69 -13.25
CA ASP A 70 0.42 -9.97 -14.67
C ASP A 70 1.38 -11.15 -14.88
N ARG A 71 2.43 -11.26 -14.05
CA ARG A 71 3.35 -12.42 -14.07
C ARG A 71 2.66 -13.72 -13.64
N LEU A 72 1.62 -13.64 -12.82
CA LEU A 72 0.80 -14.79 -12.43
C LEU A 72 -0.20 -15.20 -13.50
N HIS A 73 -0.57 -14.30 -14.41
CA HIS A 73 -1.61 -14.55 -15.41
C HIS A 73 -1.30 -15.75 -16.31
N LYS A 74 -0.07 -15.86 -16.82
CA LYS A 74 0.34 -16.97 -17.70
C LYS A 74 0.30 -18.33 -16.97
N PRO A 75 0.95 -18.52 -15.81
CA PRO A 75 0.82 -19.75 -15.02
C PRO A 75 -0.63 -20.07 -14.63
N MET A 76 -1.40 -19.05 -14.25
CA MET A 76 -2.82 -19.20 -13.91
C MET A 76 -3.62 -19.73 -15.10
N ALA A 77 -3.44 -19.17 -16.29
CA ALA A 77 -4.12 -19.62 -17.51
C ALA A 77 -3.74 -21.06 -17.88
N THR A 78 -2.45 -21.42 -17.80
CA THR A 78 -2.02 -22.79 -18.09
C THR A 78 -2.53 -23.81 -17.07
N LEU A 79 -2.58 -23.41 -15.79
CA LEU A 79 -3.21 -24.22 -14.75
C LEU A 79 -4.72 -24.36 -14.98
N GLN A 80 -5.40 -23.27 -15.37
CA GLN A 80 -6.82 -23.30 -15.67
C GLN A 80 -7.11 -24.24 -16.84
N GLU A 81 -6.33 -24.20 -17.92
CA GLU A 81 -6.47 -25.14 -19.04
C GLU A 81 -6.29 -26.59 -18.60
N SER A 82 -5.36 -26.85 -17.67
CA SER A 82 -5.14 -28.18 -17.12
C SER A 82 -6.33 -28.64 -16.27
N VAL A 83 -6.89 -27.75 -15.45
CA VAL A 83 -8.10 -28.02 -14.66
C VAL A 83 -9.31 -28.21 -15.57
N ASP A 84 -9.46 -27.42 -16.62
CA ASP A 84 -10.58 -27.54 -17.57
C ASP A 84 -10.53 -28.88 -18.32
N ARG A 85 -9.33 -29.36 -18.65
CA ARG A 85 -9.13 -30.62 -19.38
C ARG A 85 -9.31 -31.86 -18.50
N TRP A 86 -8.75 -31.84 -17.29
CA TRP A 86 -8.64 -33.04 -16.45
C TRP A 86 -9.53 -33.00 -15.21
N GLN A 87 -10.15 -31.86 -14.92
CA GLN A 87 -10.88 -31.58 -13.68
C GLN A 87 -10.05 -31.82 -12.41
N ILE A 88 -8.72 -31.82 -12.51
CA ILE A 88 -7.81 -32.02 -11.38
C ILE A 88 -6.68 -30.99 -11.43
N LEU A 89 -6.20 -30.61 -10.25
CA LEU A 89 -4.99 -29.80 -10.12
C LEU A 89 -3.76 -30.64 -10.50
N PRO A 90 -2.92 -30.18 -11.44
CA PRO A 90 -1.74 -30.94 -11.86
C PRO A 90 -0.73 -31.04 -10.72
N ALA A 91 0.05 -32.14 -10.68
CA ALA A 91 1.08 -32.32 -9.65
C ALA A 91 2.28 -31.39 -9.83
N ILE A 92 2.55 -31.01 -11.07
CA ILE A 92 3.64 -30.11 -11.44
C ILE A 92 3.02 -28.81 -11.88
N LEU A 93 3.48 -27.71 -11.29
CA LEU A 93 3.09 -26.38 -11.71
C LEU A 93 3.63 -26.11 -13.13
N PRO A 94 2.77 -25.80 -14.11
CA PRO A 94 3.21 -25.48 -15.45
C PRO A 94 3.76 -24.05 -15.54
N GLY A 95 4.99 -23.92 -16.06
CA GLY A 95 5.64 -22.65 -16.40
C GLY A 95 6.86 -22.30 -15.55
N GLU A 96 7.57 -21.24 -15.95
CA GLU A 96 8.81 -20.77 -15.31
C GLU A 96 8.59 -19.78 -14.15
N ALA A 97 7.34 -19.60 -13.72
CA ALA A 97 7.07 -18.62 -12.68
C ALA A 97 7.74 -19.04 -11.36
N ARG A 98 8.48 -18.11 -10.77
CA ARG A 98 9.19 -18.29 -9.51
C ARG A 98 8.20 -18.24 -8.35
N PHE A 99 7.45 -19.32 -8.17
CA PHE A 99 6.67 -19.53 -6.96
C PHE A 99 7.57 -20.04 -5.85
N LEU A 100 7.26 -19.64 -4.62
CA LEU A 100 7.99 -20.11 -3.45
C LEU A 100 7.49 -21.49 -3.01
N ALA A 101 6.19 -21.75 -3.19
CA ALA A 101 5.58 -23.05 -2.96
C ALA A 101 4.42 -23.28 -3.94
N TYR A 102 4.18 -24.56 -4.22
CA TYR A 102 3.03 -25.07 -4.96
C TYR A 102 2.38 -26.21 -4.17
N ALA A 103 1.07 -26.38 -4.37
CA ALA A 103 0.24 -27.33 -3.66
C ALA A 103 0.79 -28.77 -3.71
N ASN A 104 1.04 -29.35 -2.53
CA ASN A 104 1.36 -30.76 -2.39
C ASN A 104 0.11 -31.65 -2.58
N ASP A 105 0.27 -32.97 -2.54
CA ASP A 105 -0.81 -33.92 -2.80
C ASP A 105 -2.02 -33.75 -1.85
N ALA A 106 -1.75 -33.47 -0.56
CA ALA A 106 -2.78 -33.24 0.44
C ALA A 106 -3.53 -31.93 0.19
N GLU A 107 -2.81 -30.86 -0.14
CA GLU A 107 -3.37 -29.55 -0.48
C GLU A 107 -4.22 -29.62 -1.75
N ARG A 108 -3.77 -30.35 -2.78
CA ARG A 108 -4.55 -30.55 -4.02
C ARG A 108 -5.81 -31.36 -3.74
N TYR A 109 -5.73 -32.43 -2.95
CA TYR A 109 -6.92 -33.19 -2.55
C TYR A 109 -7.91 -32.33 -1.77
N TYR A 110 -7.42 -31.57 -0.78
CA TYR A 110 -8.25 -30.67 0.02
C TYR A 110 -8.90 -29.59 -0.84
N ALA A 111 -8.14 -28.95 -1.74
CA ALA A 111 -8.65 -27.96 -2.68
C ALA A 111 -9.81 -28.49 -3.53
N MET A 112 -9.76 -29.78 -3.90
CA MET A 112 -10.82 -30.43 -4.68
C MET A 112 -12.12 -30.66 -3.90
N ILE A 113 -12.11 -30.64 -2.57
CA ILE A 113 -13.31 -30.88 -1.74
C ILE A 113 -13.74 -29.65 -0.93
N ALA A 114 -12.87 -28.66 -0.79
CA ALA A 114 -13.14 -27.45 -0.05
C ALA A 114 -14.21 -26.60 -0.75
N SER A 115 -15.09 -25.99 0.05
CA SER A 115 -16.06 -24.99 -0.41
C SER A 115 -15.44 -23.59 -0.53
N GLU A 116 -14.37 -23.32 0.22
CA GLU A 116 -13.69 -22.03 0.24
C GLU A 116 -12.48 -22.00 -0.70
N PRO A 117 -12.07 -20.82 -1.20
CA PRO A 117 -10.90 -20.72 -2.06
C PRO A 117 -9.60 -21.09 -1.33
N VAL A 118 -8.90 -22.12 -1.82
CA VAL A 118 -7.67 -22.68 -1.26
C VAL A 118 -6.45 -22.09 -1.95
N ILE A 119 -5.44 -21.69 -1.19
CA ILE A 119 -4.16 -21.21 -1.71
C ILE A 119 -3.40 -22.42 -2.28
N ILE A 120 -3.15 -22.41 -3.58
CA ILE A 120 -2.42 -23.48 -4.29
C ILE A 120 -1.01 -23.08 -4.70
N ALA A 121 -0.71 -21.79 -4.77
CA ALA A 121 0.64 -21.29 -5.05
C ALA A 121 0.78 -19.86 -4.55
N PHE A 122 2.01 -19.42 -4.25
CA PHE A 122 2.28 -18.03 -3.90
C PHE A 122 3.71 -17.59 -4.23
N THR A 123 3.89 -16.28 -4.44
CA THR A 123 5.20 -15.66 -4.70
C THR A 123 5.95 -15.35 -3.41
N SER A 124 7.23 -14.99 -3.53
CA SER A 124 7.97 -14.32 -2.45
C SER A 124 7.21 -13.07 -1.95
N PRO A 125 7.38 -12.70 -0.66
CA PRO A 125 6.87 -11.43 -0.15
C PRO A 125 7.50 -10.27 -0.90
N ILE A 126 6.70 -9.23 -1.13
CA ILE A 126 7.09 -8.02 -1.84
C ILE A 126 6.77 -6.83 -0.95
N ASP A 127 7.82 -6.05 -0.68
CA ASP A 127 7.75 -4.87 0.17
C ASP A 127 7.14 -3.70 -0.59
N MET A 128 6.19 -3.02 0.06
CA MET A 128 5.42 -1.91 -0.49
C MET A 128 5.80 -0.62 0.24
N LEU A 129 5.75 0.53 -0.44
CA LEU A 129 6.16 1.79 0.18
C LEU A 129 5.04 2.44 1.00
N LEU A 130 3.80 2.37 0.51
CA LEU A 130 2.62 2.97 1.16
C LEU A 130 1.58 1.92 1.56
N LYS A 131 1.44 0.87 0.75
CA LYS A 131 0.52 -0.23 1.04
C LYS A 131 1.14 -1.24 1.99
N GLN A 132 0.32 -2.16 2.49
CA GLN A 132 0.83 -3.30 3.25
C GLN A 132 1.62 -4.24 2.34
N ASP A 133 2.76 -4.70 2.85
CA ASP A 133 3.53 -5.78 2.24
C ASP A 133 2.64 -6.99 2.01
N GLY A 134 2.96 -7.76 0.98
CA GLY A 134 2.11 -8.86 0.59
C GLY A 134 2.76 -9.74 -0.45
N ARG A 135 1.93 -10.56 -1.09
CA ARG A 135 2.35 -11.50 -2.11
C ARG A 135 1.23 -11.77 -3.10
N GLY A 136 1.62 -12.14 -4.31
CA GLY A 136 0.70 -12.70 -5.28
C GLY A 136 0.41 -14.15 -4.91
N VAL A 137 -0.87 -14.51 -4.87
CA VAL A 137 -1.34 -15.87 -4.58
C VAL A 137 -2.19 -16.38 -5.74
N LEU A 138 -2.12 -17.68 -5.99
CA LEU A 138 -3.09 -18.40 -6.81
C LEU A 138 -4.05 -19.14 -5.88
N LEU A 139 -5.34 -18.93 -6.11
CA LEU A 139 -6.42 -19.55 -5.38
C LEU A 139 -7.17 -20.50 -6.29
N PHE A 140 -7.44 -21.71 -5.80
CA PHE A 140 -8.38 -22.65 -6.42
C PHE A 140 -9.71 -22.61 -5.67
N HIS A 141 -10.82 -22.55 -6.39
CA HIS A 141 -12.15 -22.73 -5.82
C HIS A 141 -13.04 -23.45 -6.83
N ARG A 142 -14.12 -24.06 -6.35
CA ARG A 142 -15.19 -24.57 -7.22
C ARG A 142 -16.24 -23.49 -7.42
N ASP A 143 -16.69 -23.29 -8.65
CA ASP A 143 -17.84 -22.45 -8.93
C ASP A 143 -19.16 -23.17 -8.57
N GLU A 144 -20.28 -22.47 -8.72
CA GLU A 144 -21.63 -23.00 -8.44
C GLU A 144 -21.97 -24.25 -9.28
N GLN A 145 -21.27 -24.45 -10.41
CA GLN A 145 -21.43 -25.60 -11.30
C GLN A 145 -20.48 -26.74 -10.92
N GLY A 146 -19.69 -26.57 -9.85
CA GLY A 146 -18.69 -27.53 -9.40
C GLY A 146 -17.42 -27.57 -10.24
N GLN A 147 -17.25 -26.65 -11.20
CA GLN A 147 -16.04 -26.55 -12.03
C GLN A 147 -14.92 -25.85 -11.27
N GLY A 148 -13.69 -26.34 -11.44
CA GLY A 148 -12.52 -25.74 -10.82
C GLY A 148 -12.13 -24.42 -11.49
N ARG A 149 -11.96 -23.38 -10.68
CA ARG A 149 -11.54 -22.03 -11.10
C ARG A 149 -10.29 -21.61 -10.36
N ILE A 150 -9.32 -21.11 -11.11
CA ILE A 150 -8.07 -20.58 -10.59
C ILE A 150 -8.03 -19.08 -10.79
N THR A 151 -7.84 -18.35 -9.71
CA THR A 151 -7.76 -16.88 -9.71
C THR A 151 -6.47 -16.42 -9.07
N SER A 152 -5.85 -15.40 -9.65
CA SER A 152 -4.73 -14.69 -9.01
C SER A 152 -5.23 -13.54 -8.16
N GLN A 153 -4.73 -13.41 -6.94
CA GLN A 153 -5.07 -12.32 -6.04
C GLN A 153 -3.81 -11.78 -5.35
N TRP A 154 -3.80 -10.49 -5.01
CA TRP A 154 -2.85 -9.95 -4.05
C TRP A 154 -3.38 -10.12 -2.64
N MET A 155 -2.58 -10.71 -1.75
CA MET A 155 -2.90 -10.79 -0.32
C MET A 155 -1.84 -10.04 0.48
N SER A 156 -2.29 -9.27 1.47
CA SER A 156 -1.36 -8.70 2.44
C SER A 156 -0.70 -9.81 3.26
N THR A 157 0.44 -9.51 3.88
CA THR A 157 1.15 -10.47 4.74
C THR A 157 0.26 -11.02 5.84
N ALA A 158 -0.54 -10.16 6.50
CA ALA A 158 -1.45 -10.57 7.56
C ALA A 158 -2.60 -11.46 7.04
N GLU A 159 -3.21 -11.09 5.91
CA GLU A 159 -4.26 -11.88 5.26
C GLU A 159 -3.76 -13.26 4.84
N PHE A 160 -2.57 -13.29 4.22
CA PHE A 160 -1.94 -14.52 3.80
C PHE A 160 -1.70 -15.46 4.98
N TYR A 161 -1.06 -15.00 6.05
CA TYR A 161 -0.76 -15.86 7.21
C TYR A 161 -2.01 -16.37 7.90
N LYS A 162 -3.03 -15.52 8.03
CA LYS A 162 -4.32 -15.94 8.58
C LYS A 162 -4.92 -17.07 7.73
N LYS A 163 -5.09 -16.82 6.43
CA LYS A 163 -5.71 -17.78 5.51
C LYS A 163 -4.90 -19.07 5.37
N TRP A 164 -3.58 -18.97 5.32
CA TRP A 164 -2.67 -20.11 5.26
C TRP A 164 -2.78 -20.98 6.53
N THR A 165 -2.83 -20.36 7.71
CA THR A 165 -2.98 -21.07 8.99
C THR A 165 -4.33 -21.77 9.10
N ASP A 166 -5.39 -21.10 8.69
CA ASP A 166 -6.75 -21.67 8.68
C ASP A 166 -6.84 -22.85 7.69
N GLN A 167 -6.24 -22.72 6.51
CA GLN A 167 -6.11 -23.80 5.52
C GLN A 167 -5.31 -24.98 6.06
N GLU A 168 -4.14 -24.77 6.69
CA GLU A 168 -3.36 -25.86 7.27
C GLU A 168 -4.14 -26.64 8.34
N ARG A 169 -4.91 -25.93 9.18
CA ARG A 169 -5.77 -26.57 10.18
C ARG A 169 -6.83 -27.43 9.52
N ALA A 170 -7.54 -26.88 8.53
CA ALA A 170 -8.61 -27.58 7.84
C ALA A 170 -8.11 -28.79 7.04
N ILE A 171 -6.92 -28.71 6.43
CA ILE A 171 -6.27 -29.86 5.78
C ILE A 171 -6.01 -30.97 6.80
N ARG A 172 -5.43 -30.64 7.96
CA ARG A 172 -5.15 -31.64 9.01
C ARG A 172 -6.42 -32.29 9.54
N GLU A 173 -7.49 -31.53 9.70
CA GLU A 173 -8.80 -32.05 10.10
C GLU A 173 -9.38 -32.98 9.04
N SER A 174 -9.35 -32.57 7.77
CA SER A 174 -9.79 -33.38 6.64
C SER A 174 -8.99 -34.69 6.49
N GLU A 175 -7.67 -34.65 6.70
CA GLU A 175 -6.82 -35.84 6.67
C GLU A 175 -7.13 -36.80 7.81
N LYS A 176 -7.37 -36.29 9.03
CA LYS A 176 -7.80 -37.12 10.16
C LYS A 176 -9.11 -37.83 9.87
N GLU A 177 -10.08 -37.12 9.30
CA GLU A 177 -11.37 -37.72 8.90
C GLU A 177 -11.18 -38.77 7.80
N ARG A 178 -10.33 -38.50 6.81
CA ARG A 178 -10.03 -39.45 5.72
C ARG A 178 -9.42 -40.74 6.26
N LEU A 179 -8.48 -40.63 7.20
CA LEU A 179 -7.79 -41.78 7.81
C LEU A 179 -8.68 -42.54 8.81
N ALA A 180 -9.67 -41.87 9.40
CA ALA A 180 -10.64 -42.51 10.29
C ALA A 180 -11.71 -43.32 9.55
N ARG A 181 -11.91 -43.09 8.25
CA ARG A 181 -12.85 -43.88 7.44
C ARG A 181 -12.26 -45.28 7.22
N PRO A 182 -13.03 -46.36 7.47
CA PRO A 182 -12.57 -47.71 7.20
C PRO A 182 -12.23 -47.87 5.71
N LEU A 183 -11.14 -48.57 5.42
CA LEU A 183 -10.72 -48.88 4.05
C LEU A 183 -11.82 -49.73 3.38
N GLU A 184 -12.56 -49.12 2.46
CA GLU A 184 -13.41 -49.86 1.52
C GLU A 184 -12.47 -50.56 0.54
N LEU A 185 -12.13 -51.81 0.85
CA LEU A 185 -11.44 -52.70 -0.08
C LEU A 185 -12.47 -53.17 -1.14
N PRO A 186 -12.10 -53.18 -2.44
CA PRO A 186 -12.95 -53.70 -3.50
C PRO A 186 -13.23 -55.20 -3.34
#